data_AF-A0ABD5V9M4-F1
#
_entry.id   AF-A0ABD5V9M4-F1
#
_cell.length_a   1.000
_cell.length_b   1.000
_cell.length_c   1.000
_cell.angle_alpha   90.00
_cell.angle_beta   90.00
_cell.angle_gamma   90.00
#
_symmetry.space_group_name_H-M   'P 1'
#
loop_
_entity.id
_entity.type
_entity.pdbx_description
1 polymer ?
#
loop_
_entity_poly.entity_id
_entity_poly.type
_entity_poly.pdbx_seq_one_letter_code
_entity_poly.pdbx_strand_id
1 'polypeptide(L)'
;MTTQASTDDYLTNLLSGSTTFPKIAADFDNESDCFDTLRNAAKTSLDSFDDYLAFYNTCLKTDSTGTVETFVEDNASRMLKNMVLRDSQAGRRYHITTAAELNHRIEAFQSINVEHVSPRSVVFTILEHLVDAKDDPERIYELVDALFTETPDLPTETIELLAQIRFAAAMQSFGSDMVVLNPHIERFFTDMPDRRQDDDRSADDILEAAVNTPYADPEKVGLQQTGLARLEQPDLDVVADYLYLNGRDIVERYRHKSRENPWRGELQLASWQLQTLVNCFEDRMSDERVLRAKSYQKLASGELQSSRQWQSQRDPRQRPDPNFMGAARDFISAAEYIKPIDANRYVKYMSRAFRSQAVAVRQPDRGWGPARGWESSRQLHETAIGVLCQLDSEFEEDKTLQETILLALSSHKFRGNQAAAVAAFEYGDLDRMQDHIVETRDHLDRMSTDVNEDLLYTLDELAEAIRLEDAREFDAALRCYRNVSSPHFSLRKREALVEIKQKLVSGSEDAALKKADDVFGSGSPVLTAVQVVAGRSGSSPSIKPPVMENLSGVDPNTLWRFATFAHLVSSTEGSDMAISAEMRELLLDL
;
A
#
# COMPACT_ATOMS: atom_id res chain seq x y z
N MET A 1 -35.99 24.79 32.45
CA MET A 1 -35.73 23.36 32.17
C MET A 1 -36.14 23.12 30.73
N THR A 2 -35.22 23.32 29.79
CA THR A 2 -35.43 23.03 28.38
C THR A 2 -35.33 21.51 28.23
N THR A 3 -36.43 20.86 27.84
CA THR A 3 -36.43 19.45 27.44
C THR A 3 -35.55 19.34 26.20
N GLN A 4 -34.40 18.67 26.36
CA GLN A 4 -33.52 18.30 25.25
C GLN A 4 -34.36 17.45 24.27
N ALA A 5 -34.47 17.89 23.01
CA ALA A 5 -35.23 17.17 22.00
C ALA A 5 -34.59 15.79 21.76
N SER A 6 -35.38 14.79 21.39
CA SER A 6 -34.80 13.48 21.05
C SER A 6 -34.00 13.58 19.74
N THR A 7 -33.04 12.69 19.51
CA THR A 7 -32.24 12.67 18.28
C THR A 7 -33.12 12.54 17.01
N ASP A 8 -34.22 11.81 17.10
CA ASP A 8 -35.20 11.67 16.02
C ASP A 8 -36.00 12.97 15.78
N ASP A 9 -36.29 13.73 16.84
CA ASP A 9 -36.90 15.06 16.72
C ASP A 9 -35.95 16.04 16.01
N TYR A 10 -34.65 16.01 16.36
CA TYR A 10 -33.65 16.83 15.67
C TYR A 10 -33.55 16.50 14.18
N LEU A 11 -33.58 15.21 13.83
CA LEU A 11 -33.53 14.74 12.45
C LEU A 11 -34.78 15.17 11.66
N THR A 12 -35.97 14.97 12.23
CA THR A 12 -37.25 15.39 11.63
C THR A 12 -37.31 16.91 11.45
N ASN A 13 -36.83 17.66 12.44
CA ASN A 13 -36.80 19.11 12.36
C ASN A 13 -35.80 19.61 11.30
N LEU A 14 -34.67 18.91 11.14
CA LEU A 14 -33.68 19.23 10.11
C LEU A 14 -34.25 18.99 8.70
N LEU A 15 -34.87 17.84 8.46
CA LEU A 15 -35.44 17.49 7.16
C LEU A 15 -36.67 18.34 6.77
N SER A 16 -37.48 18.72 7.75
CA SER A 16 -38.62 19.64 7.53
C SER A 16 -38.21 21.11 7.35
N GLY A 17 -36.93 21.44 7.55
CA GLY A 17 -36.43 22.82 7.53
C GLY A 17 -36.91 23.69 8.69
N SER A 18 -37.49 23.09 9.73
CA SER A 18 -37.94 23.80 10.94
C SER A 18 -36.78 24.22 11.84
N THR A 19 -35.61 23.60 11.68
CA THR A 19 -34.34 24.02 12.28
C THR A 19 -33.18 23.90 11.28
N THR A 20 -32.00 24.38 11.66
CA THR A 20 -30.77 24.27 10.86
C THR A 20 -29.71 23.48 11.61
N PHE A 21 -28.79 22.84 10.89
CA PHE A 21 -27.71 22.05 11.51
C PHE A 21 -26.89 22.88 12.52
N PRO A 22 -26.48 24.15 12.28
CA PRO A 22 -25.76 24.94 13.26
C PRO A 22 -26.57 25.22 14.55
N LYS A 23 -27.90 25.28 14.45
CA LYS A 23 -28.77 25.43 15.64
C LYS A 23 -28.85 24.16 16.46
N ILE A 24 -28.87 22.99 15.82
CA ILE A 24 -28.82 21.70 16.52
C ILE A 24 -27.44 21.49 17.13
N ALA A 25 -26.37 21.81 16.39
CA ALA A 25 -24.99 21.64 16.85
C ALA A 25 -24.67 22.45 18.12
N ALA A 26 -25.39 23.54 18.40
CA ALA A 26 -25.28 24.30 19.65
C ALA A 26 -25.68 23.50 20.91
N ASP A 27 -26.43 22.40 20.76
CA ASP A 27 -26.81 21.50 21.85
C ASP A 27 -25.79 20.37 22.07
N PHE A 28 -24.68 20.35 21.31
CA PHE A 28 -23.61 19.34 21.36
C PHE A 28 -22.26 19.99 21.67
N ASP A 29 -21.28 19.16 22.06
CA ASP A 29 -19.93 19.62 22.41
C ASP A 29 -19.18 20.21 21.21
N ASN A 30 -19.43 19.69 19.99
CA ASN A 30 -18.93 20.23 18.73
C ASN A 30 -19.78 19.74 17.54
N GLU A 31 -19.55 20.33 16.35
CA GLU A 31 -20.26 19.98 15.11
C GLU A 31 -20.04 18.52 14.69
N SER A 32 -18.85 17.94 14.95
CA SER A 32 -18.56 16.54 14.60
C SER A 32 -19.39 15.57 15.43
N ASP A 33 -19.50 15.80 16.74
CA ASP A 33 -20.31 14.97 17.64
C ASP A 33 -21.81 15.06 17.31
N CYS A 34 -22.29 16.26 16.96
CA CYS A 34 -23.64 16.46 16.45
C CYS A 34 -23.87 15.67 15.16
N PHE A 35 -22.99 15.83 14.17
CA PHE A 35 -23.09 15.14 12.88
C PHE A 35 -23.05 13.62 13.04
N ASP A 36 -22.13 13.08 13.82
CA ASP A 36 -22.01 11.63 14.06
C ASP A 36 -23.28 11.07 14.71
N THR A 37 -23.85 11.78 15.67
CA THR A 37 -25.08 11.40 16.35
C THR A 37 -26.28 11.41 15.39
N LEU A 38 -26.48 12.50 14.66
CA LEU A 38 -27.57 12.63 13.68
C LEU A 38 -27.43 11.63 12.54
N ARG A 39 -26.21 11.41 12.05
CA ARG A 39 -25.93 10.42 10.99
C ARG A 39 -26.29 9.01 11.45
N ASN A 40 -25.98 8.64 12.69
CA ASN A 40 -26.33 7.32 13.21
C ASN A 40 -27.84 7.15 13.36
N ALA A 41 -28.57 8.19 13.79
CA ALA A 41 -30.03 8.19 13.76
C ALA A 41 -30.56 8.09 12.32
N ALA A 42 -30.03 8.86 11.37
CA ALA A 42 -30.45 8.83 9.96
C ALA A 42 -30.34 7.43 9.32
N LYS A 43 -29.34 6.64 9.70
CA LYS A 43 -29.18 5.24 9.24
C LYS A 43 -30.28 4.30 9.75
N THR A 44 -30.95 4.66 10.83
CA THR A 44 -31.88 3.77 11.57
C THR A 44 -33.33 4.27 11.61
N SER A 45 -33.55 5.56 11.44
CA SER A 45 -34.86 6.20 11.61
C SER A 45 -35.52 6.67 10.31
N LEU A 46 -34.77 6.90 9.22
CA LEU A 46 -35.33 7.38 7.96
C LEU A 46 -35.88 6.22 7.11
N ASP A 47 -37.01 6.44 6.45
CA ASP A 47 -37.73 5.37 5.76
C ASP A 47 -37.36 5.24 4.29
N SER A 48 -36.78 6.27 3.68
CA SER A 48 -36.38 6.29 2.27
C SER A 48 -34.94 6.73 2.07
N PHE A 49 -34.35 6.32 0.94
CA PHE A 49 -33.05 6.84 0.52
C PHE A 49 -33.11 8.34 0.23
N ASP A 50 -34.24 8.85 -0.27
CA ASP A 50 -34.37 10.26 -0.62
C ASP A 50 -34.30 11.14 0.64
N ASP A 51 -34.93 10.71 1.74
CA ASP A 51 -34.79 11.36 3.05
C ASP A 51 -33.34 11.25 3.55
N TYR A 52 -32.71 10.09 3.35
CA TYR A 52 -31.32 9.86 3.73
C TYR A 52 -30.35 10.77 2.96
N LEU A 53 -30.57 11.00 1.67
CA LEU A 53 -29.80 11.94 0.86
C LEU A 53 -30.11 13.39 1.21
N ALA A 54 -31.38 13.72 1.46
CA ALA A 54 -31.81 15.05 1.90
C ALA A 54 -31.15 15.45 3.21
N PHE A 55 -30.93 14.50 4.12
CA PHE A 55 -30.16 14.70 5.35
C PHE A 55 -28.73 15.18 5.02
N TYR A 56 -28.00 14.46 4.17
CA TYR A 56 -26.63 14.86 3.78
C TYR A 56 -26.60 16.20 3.06
N ASN A 57 -27.49 16.44 2.10
CA ASN A 57 -27.61 17.72 1.39
C ASN A 57 -27.83 18.89 2.36
N THR A 58 -28.70 18.69 3.35
CA THR A 58 -29.00 19.72 4.36
C THR A 58 -27.79 19.99 5.23
N CYS A 59 -27.08 18.96 5.69
CA CYS A 59 -25.85 19.12 6.45
C CYS A 59 -24.76 19.83 5.64
N LEU A 60 -24.50 19.40 4.39
CA LEU A 60 -23.48 19.97 3.50
C LEU A 60 -23.70 21.47 3.24
N LYS A 61 -24.95 21.91 3.00
CA LYS A 61 -25.28 23.33 2.79
C LYS A 61 -24.95 24.23 3.98
N THR A 62 -24.74 23.64 5.14
CA THR A 62 -24.51 24.34 6.40
C THR A 62 -23.20 23.93 7.08
N ASP A 63 -22.35 23.18 6.38
CA ASP A 63 -21.07 22.71 6.89
C ASP A 63 -20.07 23.87 6.93
N SER A 64 -19.81 24.39 8.13
CA SER A 64 -18.84 25.46 8.35
C SER A 64 -17.42 24.95 8.58
N THR A 65 -17.26 23.69 8.95
CA THR A 65 -15.97 23.11 9.36
C THR A 65 -15.36 22.19 8.30
N GLY A 66 -16.11 21.86 7.24
CA GLY A 66 -15.71 20.90 6.20
C GLY A 66 -15.78 19.45 6.69
N THR A 67 -16.34 19.21 7.89
CA THR A 67 -16.40 17.87 8.51
C THR A 67 -17.35 16.95 7.75
N VAL A 68 -18.49 17.49 7.32
CA VAL A 68 -19.52 16.74 6.58
C VAL A 68 -19.03 16.50 5.16
N GLU A 69 -18.49 17.53 4.51
CA GLU A 69 -17.90 17.45 3.16
C GLU A 69 -16.82 16.37 3.11
N THR A 70 -15.81 16.45 3.99
CA THR A 70 -14.74 15.45 4.08
C THR A 70 -15.31 14.05 4.31
N PHE A 71 -16.28 13.91 5.23
CA PHE A 71 -16.88 12.60 5.50
C PHE A 71 -17.58 12.02 4.27
N VAL A 72 -18.39 12.82 3.58
CA VAL A 72 -19.19 12.35 2.45
C VAL A 72 -18.27 12.03 1.27
N GLU A 73 -17.32 12.89 0.95
CA GLU A 73 -16.32 12.64 -0.11
C GLU A 73 -15.52 11.35 0.14
N ASP A 74 -15.10 11.11 1.39
CA ASP A 74 -14.33 9.92 1.76
C ASP A 74 -15.17 8.62 1.85
N ASN A 75 -16.51 8.71 1.87
CA ASN A 75 -17.36 7.55 2.20
C ASN A 75 -18.51 7.28 1.22
N ALA A 76 -18.85 8.16 0.30
CA ALA A 76 -20.03 7.98 -0.54
C ALA A 76 -19.96 6.69 -1.40
N SER A 77 -18.81 6.38 -2.02
CA SER A 77 -18.64 5.12 -2.76
C SER A 77 -18.74 3.89 -1.84
N ARG A 78 -18.27 3.99 -0.59
CA ARG A 78 -18.44 2.94 0.44
C ARG A 78 -19.90 2.78 0.86
N MET A 79 -20.64 3.86 0.95
CA MET A 79 -22.07 3.84 1.29
C MET A 79 -22.86 3.11 0.20
N LEU A 80 -22.66 3.47 -1.07
CA LEU A 80 -23.27 2.79 -2.22
C LEU A 80 -22.86 1.31 -2.29
N LYS A 81 -21.57 1.00 -2.09
CA LYS A 81 -21.11 -0.38 -1.97
C LYS A 81 -21.85 -1.15 -0.88
N ASN A 82 -22.01 -0.55 0.30
CA ASN A 82 -22.71 -1.20 1.41
C ASN A 82 -24.20 -1.43 1.11
N MET A 83 -24.83 -0.57 0.30
CA MET A 83 -26.21 -0.75 -0.18
C MET A 83 -26.34 -1.90 -1.16
N VAL A 84 -25.35 -2.11 -2.04
CA VAL A 84 -25.30 -3.29 -2.92
C VAL A 84 -25.04 -4.56 -2.09
N LEU A 85 -23.99 -4.57 -1.26
CA LEU A 85 -23.56 -5.77 -0.51
C LEU A 85 -24.38 -6.09 0.74
N ARG A 86 -25.21 -5.15 1.22
CA ARG A 86 -25.99 -5.26 2.48
C ARG A 86 -25.14 -5.40 3.76
N ASP A 87 -23.90 -4.90 3.72
CA ASP A 87 -22.89 -5.04 4.79
C ASP A 87 -23.04 -4.04 5.95
N SER A 88 -24.02 -3.15 5.89
CA SER A 88 -24.27 -2.16 6.95
C SER A 88 -25.76 -2.01 7.24
N GLN A 89 -26.12 -1.39 8.38
CA GLN A 89 -27.52 -1.11 8.72
C GLN A 89 -28.21 -0.29 7.63
N ALA A 90 -27.60 0.83 7.21
CA ALA A 90 -28.12 1.64 6.10
C ALA A 90 -28.16 0.84 4.79
N GLY A 91 -27.14 0.01 4.54
CA GLY A 91 -27.08 -0.83 3.34
C GLY A 91 -28.17 -1.90 3.27
N ARG A 92 -28.64 -2.41 4.40
CA ARG A 92 -29.79 -3.33 4.48
C ARG A 92 -31.12 -2.61 4.29
N ARG A 93 -31.22 -1.36 4.74
CA ARG A 93 -32.45 -0.56 4.67
C ARG A 93 -32.66 0.03 3.27
N TYR A 94 -31.61 0.61 2.69
CA TYR A 94 -31.62 1.24 1.37
C TYR A 94 -30.92 0.35 0.35
N HIS A 95 -31.29 -0.93 0.32
CA HIS A 95 -30.60 -1.91 -0.50
C HIS A 95 -30.80 -1.64 -2.00
N ILE A 96 -29.70 -1.69 -2.76
CA ILE A 96 -29.69 -1.52 -4.21
C ILE A 96 -29.76 -2.89 -4.88
N THR A 97 -30.79 -3.11 -5.71
CA THR A 97 -31.04 -4.41 -6.36
C THR A 97 -30.69 -4.45 -7.84
N THR A 98 -30.60 -3.30 -8.51
CA THR A 98 -30.42 -3.22 -9.96
C THR A 98 -29.34 -2.21 -10.36
N ALA A 99 -28.78 -2.37 -11.56
CA ALA A 99 -27.81 -1.44 -12.12
C ALA A 99 -28.45 -0.06 -12.43
N ALA A 100 -29.73 -0.05 -12.83
CA ALA A 100 -30.51 1.18 -12.97
C ALA A 100 -30.60 1.95 -11.65
N GLU A 101 -30.92 1.26 -10.55
CA GLU A 101 -30.93 1.87 -9.23
C GLU A 101 -29.54 2.34 -8.80
N LEU A 102 -28.50 1.55 -9.01
CA LEU A 102 -27.12 1.95 -8.68
C LEU A 102 -26.72 3.25 -9.37
N ASN A 103 -27.01 3.39 -10.66
CA ASN A 103 -26.76 4.61 -11.43
C ASN A 103 -27.54 5.80 -10.90
N HIS A 104 -28.83 5.62 -10.66
CA HIS A 104 -29.66 6.67 -10.10
C HIS A 104 -29.09 7.18 -8.76
N ARG A 105 -28.60 6.26 -7.90
CA ARG A 105 -28.00 6.61 -6.61
C ARG A 105 -26.67 7.35 -6.77
N ILE A 106 -25.86 6.98 -7.76
CA ILE A 106 -24.63 7.70 -8.13
C ILE A 106 -24.96 9.14 -8.55
N GLU A 107 -25.89 9.32 -9.48
CA GLU A 107 -26.34 10.63 -9.95
C GLU A 107 -26.91 11.47 -8.80
N ALA A 108 -27.63 10.84 -7.88
CA ALA A 108 -28.20 11.51 -6.73
C ALA A 108 -27.11 12.07 -5.79
N PHE A 109 -26.02 11.33 -5.54
CA PHE A 109 -24.86 11.86 -4.79
C PHE A 109 -24.15 12.98 -5.55
N GLN A 110 -23.99 12.85 -6.87
CA GLN A 110 -23.41 13.92 -7.70
C GLN A 110 -24.25 15.20 -7.66
N SER A 111 -25.58 15.08 -7.61
CA SER A 111 -26.50 16.22 -7.56
C SER A 111 -26.40 17.08 -6.29
N ILE A 112 -25.77 16.55 -5.24
CA ILE A 112 -25.49 17.25 -3.98
C ILE A 112 -24.02 17.67 -3.86
N ASN A 113 -23.33 17.80 -5.01
CA ASN A 113 -21.93 18.23 -5.18
C ASN A 113 -20.89 17.28 -4.58
N VAL A 114 -21.14 15.97 -4.59
CA VAL A 114 -20.13 14.97 -4.23
C VAL A 114 -19.39 14.53 -5.49
N GLU A 115 -18.31 15.22 -5.83
CA GLU A 115 -17.70 15.17 -7.17
C GLU A 115 -16.92 13.87 -7.44
N HIS A 116 -16.36 13.24 -6.42
CA HIS A 116 -15.53 12.05 -6.59
C HIS A 116 -16.32 10.74 -6.80
N VAL A 117 -17.64 10.77 -6.61
CA VAL A 117 -18.51 9.61 -6.82
C VAL A 117 -18.79 9.44 -8.30
N SER A 118 -18.28 8.35 -8.85
CA SER A 118 -18.47 7.94 -10.24
C SER A 118 -18.82 6.44 -10.34
N PRO A 119 -19.43 5.99 -11.46
CA PRO A 119 -19.56 4.58 -11.81
C PRO A 119 -18.31 3.76 -11.50
N ARG A 120 -17.18 4.25 -12.01
CA ARG A 120 -15.86 3.68 -11.83
C ARG A 120 -15.46 3.52 -10.36
N SER A 121 -15.56 4.59 -9.57
CA SER A 121 -15.21 4.56 -8.14
C SER A 121 -16.07 3.55 -7.36
N VAL A 122 -17.37 3.46 -7.66
CA VAL A 122 -18.33 2.64 -6.91
C VAL A 122 -18.20 1.18 -7.28
N VAL A 123 -18.20 0.85 -8.58
CA VAL A 123 -18.10 -0.52 -9.07
C VAL A 123 -16.77 -1.16 -8.67
N PHE A 124 -15.65 -0.43 -8.78
CA PHE A 124 -14.37 -0.97 -8.33
C PHE A 124 -14.25 -1.05 -6.80
N THR A 125 -14.94 -0.20 -6.05
CA THR A 125 -15.04 -0.36 -4.59
C THR A 125 -15.84 -1.62 -4.23
N ILE A 126 -16.92 -1.93 -4.95
CA ILE A 126 -17.69 -3.18 -4.78
C ILE A 126 -16.79 -4.38 -5.06
N LEU A 127 -16.13 -4.40 -6.22
CA LEU A 127 -15.25 -5.49 -6.63
C LEU A 127 -14.09 -5.69 -5.63
N GLU A 128 -13.44 -4.61 -5.20
CA GLU A 128 -12.37 -4.67 -4.21
C GLU A 128 -12.79 -5.43 -2.95
N HIS A 129 -13.99 -5.14 -2.44
CA HIS A 129 -14.49 -5.78 -1.23
C HIS A 129 -14.82 -7.26 -1.44
N LEU A 130 -15.46 -7.60 -2.56
CA LEU A 130 -15.80 -8.99 -2.89
C LEU A 130 -14.54 -9.86 -3.06
N VAL A 131 -13.56 -9.37 -3.82
CA VAL A 131 -12.32 -10.12 -4.09
C VAL A 131 -11.45 -10.25 -2.84
N ASP A 132 -11.27 -9.17 -2.07
CA ASP A 132 -10.44 -9.21 -0.85
C ASP A 132 -11.12 -9.99 0.30
N ALA A 133 -12.45 -10.08 0.32
CA ALA A 133 -13.17 -10.98 1.23
C ALA A 133 -12.94 -12.46 0.92
N LYS A 134 -12.28 -12.76 -0.22
CA LYS A 134 -12.14 -14.11 -0.79
C LYS A 134 -13.49 -14.77 -1.01
N ASP A 135 -14.48 -13.99 -1.42
CA ASP A 135 -15.74 -14.55 -1.89
C ASP A 135 -15.49 -15.48 -3.09
N ASP A 136 -16.30 -16.52 -3.18
CA ASP A 136 -16.29 -17.44 -4.32
C ASP A 136 -16.61 -16.66 -5.61
N PRO A 137 -15.84 -16.81 -6.71
CA PRO A 137 -16.22 -16.26 -8.01
C PRO A 137 -17.67 -16.53 -8.40
N GLU A 138 -18.26 -17.65 -7.99
CA GLU A 138 -19.68 -17.96 -8.25
C GLU A 138 -20.62 -16.97 -7.55
N ARG A 139 -20.34 -16.65 -6.29
CA ARG A 139 -21.09 -15.64 -5.53
C ARG A 139 -20.97 -14.25 -6.13
N ILE A 140 -19.79 -13.92 -6.64
CA ILE A 140 -19.54 -12.63 -7.31
C ILE A 140 -20.33 -12.57 -8.61
N TYR A 141 -20.34 -13.66 -9.38
CA TYR A 141 -21.18 -13.80 -10.56
C TYR A 141 -22.66 -13.61 -10.21
N GLU A 142 -23.21 -14.34 -9.25
CA GLU A 142 -24.61 -14.25 -8.84
C GLU A 142 -25.02 -12.84 -8.42
N LEU A 143 -24.20 -12.17 -7.62
CA LEU A 143 -24.48 -10.81 -7.15
C LEU A 143 -24.51 -9.82 -8.31
N VAL A 144 -23.55 -9.91 -9.22
CA VAL A 144 -23.47 -9.00 -10.37
C VAL A 144 -24.56 -9.32 -11.39
N ASP A 145 -24.85 -10.59 -11.66
CA ASP A 145 -25.94 -11.04 -12.53
C ASP A 145 -27.30 -10.54 -12.02
N ALA A 146 -27.52 -10.54 -10.71
CA ALA A 146 -28.74 -9.98 -10.10
C ALA A 146 -28.90 -8.47 -10.39
N LEU A 147 -27.81 -7.70 -10.47
CA LEU A 147 -27.88 -6.27 -10.81
C LEU A 147 -28.38 -6.04 -12.25
N PHE A 148 -28.26 -7.01 -13.15
CA PHE A 148 -28.77 -6.92 -14.52
C PHE A 148 -30.28 -7.21 -14.64
N THR A 149 -31.01 -7.43 -13.54
CA THR A 149 -32.47 -7.65 -13.58
C THR A 149 -33.21 -6.46 -14.20
N GLU A 150 -32.68 -5.24 -14.02
CA GLU A 150 -33.16 -4.01 -14.67
C GLU A 150 -31.94 -3.15 -15.05
N THR A 151 -31.83 -2.82 -16.34
CA THR A 151 -30.75 -2.00 -16.89
C THR A 151 -31.25 -0.60 -17.25
N PRO A 152 -30.43 0.45 -17.13
CA PRO A 152 -30.79 1.78 -17.62
C PRO A 152 -31.09 1.76 -19.14
N ASP A 153 -31.97 2.66 -19.58
CA ASP A 153 -32.35 2.78 -21.00
C ASP A 153 -31.20 3.24 -21.90
N LEU A 154 -30.23 3.97 -21.34
CA LEU A 154 -29.05 4.45 -22.04
C LEU A 154 -27.79 3.67 -21.62
N PRO A 155 -26.85 3.42 -22.54
CA PRO A 155 -25.54 2.90 -22.20
C PRO A 155 -24.85 3.72 -21.11
N THR A 156 -24.36 3.05 -20.08
CA THR A 156 -23.61 3.68 -18.99
C THR A 156 -22.31 2.95 -18.71
N GLU A 157 -21.31 3.67 -18.20
CA GLU A 157 -20.04 3.07 -17.74
C GLU A 157 -20.28 1.99 -16.68
N THR A 158 -21.30 2.12 -15.83
CA THR A 158 -21.67 1.10 -14.85
C THR A 158 -22.03 -0.23 -15.50
N ILE A 159 -22.83 -0.23 -16.57
CA ILE A 159 -23.23 -1.46 -17.27
C ILE A 159 -22.02 -2.16 -17.87
N GLU A 160 -21.14 -1.41 -18.50
CA GLU A 160 -19.90 -1.94 -19.04
C GLU A 160 -19.04 -2.61 -17.96
N LEU A 161 -18.78 -1.90 -16.85
CA LEU A 161 -17.93 -2.43 -15.79
C LEU A 161 -18.56 -3.67 -15.14
N LEU A 162 -19.87 -3.66 -14.90
CA LEU A 162 -20.58 -4.83 -14.38
C LEU A 162 -20.56 -6.00 -15.38
N ALA A 163 -20.70 -5.75 -16.69
CA ALA A 163 -20.65 -6.79 -17.72
C ALA A 163 -19.27 -7.46 -17.75
N GLN A 164 -18.20 -6.66 -17.69
CA GLN A 164 -16.83 -7.15 -17.59
C GLN A 164 -16.60 -8.00 -16.34
N ILE A 165 -17.07 -7.54 -15.17
CA ILE A 165 -16.93 -8.27 -13.90
C ILE A 165 -17.71 -9.58 -13.95
N ARG A 166 -18.97 -9.54 -14.38
CA ARG A 166 -19.84 -10.72 -14.49
C ARG A 166 -19.22 -11.76 -15.40
N PHE A 167 -18.73 -11.34 -16.56
CA PHE A 167 -18.06 -12.22 -17.51
C PHE A 167 -16.80 -12.84 -16.90
N ALA A 168 -15.90 -12.03 -16.34
CA ALA A 168 -14.69 -12.53 -15.71
C ALA A 168 -14.99 -13.51 -14.55
N ALA A 169 -15.97 -13.21 -13.70
CA ALA A 169 -16.39 -14.07 -12.60
C ALA A 169 -16.98 -15.40 -13.10
N ALA A 170 -17.82 -15.38 -14.15
CA ALA A 170 -18.35 -16.60 -14.77
C ALA A 170 -17.22 -17.50 -15.29
N MET A 171 -16.23 -16.92 -15.98
CA MET A 171 -15.10 -17.67 -16.53
C MET A 171 -14.20 -18.26 -15.44
N GLN A 172 -14.07 -17.60 -14.28
CA GLN A 172 -13.38 -18.17 -13.12
C GLN A 172 -14.17 -19.31 -12.45
N SER A 173 -15.51 -19.25 -12.49
CA SER A 173 -16.40 -20.18 -11.78
C SER A 173 -16.62 -21.48 -12.56
N PHE A 174 -16.83 -21.37 -13.87
CA PHE A 174 -17.33 -22.48 -14.69
C PHE A 174 -16.25 -23.20 -15.52
N GLY A 175 -14.99 -22.76 -15.43
CA GLY A 175 -13.84 -23.42 -16.07
C GLY A 175 -13.76 -23.18 -17.59
N SER A 176 -13.07 -24.06 -18.31
CA SER A 176 -12.77 -23.92 -19.75
C SER A 176 -13.71 -24.71 -20.69
N ASP A 177 -14.83 -25.23 -20.19
CA ASP A 177 -15.80 -25.98 -21.01
C ASP A 177 -16.65 -25.02 -21.85
N MET A 178 -16.34 -24.91 -23.15
CA MET A 178 -17.03 -24.02 -24.09
C MET A 178 -18.56 -24.21 -24.14
N VAL A 179 -19.08 -25.41 -23.87
CA VAL A 179 -20.54 -25.63 -23.83
C VAL A 179 -21.18 -24.83 -22.68
N VAL A 180 -20.48 -24.76 -21.56
CA VAL A 180 -20.89 -23.99 -20.38
C VAL A 180 -20.58 -22.50 -20.56
N LEU A 181 -19.52 -22.14 -21.29
CA LEU A 181 -19.11 -20.74 -21.48
C LEU A 181 -19.93 -19.98 -22.53
N ASN A 182 -20.44 -20.65 -23.57
CA ASN A 182 -21.16 -20.00 -24.68
C ASN A 182 -22.29 -19.06 -24.23
N PRO A 183 -23.19 -19.45 -23.30
CA PRO A 183 -24.23 -18.53 -22.82
C PRO A 183 -23.67 -17.27 -22.15
N HIS A 184 -22.52 -17.37 -21.46
CA HIS A 184 -21.89 -16.23 -20.81
C HIS A 184 -21.19 -15.31 -21.82
N ILE A 185 -20.64 -15.88 -22.91
CA ILE A 185 -20.05 -15.12 -24.02
C ILE A 185 -21.15 -14.36 -24.77
N GLU A 186 -22.27 -15.01 -25.09
CA GLU A 186 -23.44 -14.38 -25.73
C GLU A 186 -24.00 -13.23 -24.89
N ARG A 187 -24.12 -13.43 -23.57
CA ARG A 187 -24.55 -12.37 -22.64
C ARG A 187 -23.55 -11.24 -22.51
N PHE A 188 -22.25 -11.56 -22.43
CA PHE A 188 -21.22 -10.53 -22.39
C PHE A 188 -21.27 -9.67 -23.65
N PHE A 189 -21.41 -10.31 -24.81
CA PHE A 189 -21.57 -9.65 -26.09
C PHE A 189 -22.78 -8.70 -26.12
N THR A 190 -23.95 -9.19 -25.69
CA THR A 190 -25.21 -8.43 -25.73
C THR A 190 -25.21 -7.25 -24.76
N ASP A 191 -24.57 -7.40 -23.60
CA ASP A 191 -24.60 -6.38 -22.54
C ASP A 191 -23.48 -5.33 -22.68
N MET A 192 -22.54 -5.51 -23.62
CA MET A 192 -21.47 -4.55 -23.85
C MET A 192 -22.00 -3.30 -24.58
N PRO A 193 -21.86 -2.10 -24.00
CA PRO A 193 -22.41 -0.89 -24.61
C PRO A 193 -21.59 -0.37 -25.79
N ASP A 194 -22.29 0.10 -26.82
CA ASP A 194 -21.72 0.95 -27.88
C ASP A 194 -21.45 2.36 -27.35
N ARG A 195 -20.16 2.73 -27.25
CA ARG A 195 -19.69 4.03 -26.75
C ARG A 195 -19.71 5.15 -27.79
N ARG A 196 -19.97 4.83 -29.06
CA ARG A 196 -19.88 5.77 -30.18
C ARG A 196 -21.15 5.76 -31.02
N GLN A 197 -22.32 5.91 -30.40
CA GLN A 197 -23.61 5.89 -31.10
C GLN A 197 -23.70 6.86 -32.29
N ASP A 198 -22.96 7.97 -32.25
CA ASP A 198 -22.91 8.99 -33.33
C ASP A 198 -21.91 8.65 -34.46
N ASP A 199 -21.20 7.52 -34.38
CA ASP A 199 -20.25 7.05 -35.39
C ASP A 199 -20.92 6.04 -36.32
N ASP A 200 -21.07 6.36 -37.61
CA ASP A 200 -21.79 5.53 -38.58
C ASP A 200 -20.98 4.34 -39.14
N ARG A 201 -19.71 4.17 -38.73
CA ARG A 201 -18.84 3.10 -39.25
C ARG A 201 -19.35 1.70 -38.87
N SER A 202 -19.11 0.71 -39.73
CA SER A 202 -19.44 -0.68 -39.43
C SER A 202 -18.56 -1.26 -38.31
N ALA A 203 -18.94 -2.40 -37.75
CA ALA A 203 -18.11 -3.13 -36.79
C ALA A 203 -16.71 -3.42 -37.35
N ASP A 204 -16.63 -3.90 -38.59
CA ASP A 204 -15.38 -4.24 -39.28
C ASP A 204 -14.48 -3.00 -39.46
N ASP A 205 -15.04 -1.86 -39.90
CA ASP A 205 -14.28 -0.61 -40.06
C ASP A 205 -13.70 -0.12 -38.73
N ILE A 206 -14.45 -0.29 -37.63
CA ILE A 206 -14.02 0.10 -36.29
C ILE A 206 -12.94 -0.85 -35.75
N LEU A 207 -13.08 -2.15 -35.97
CA LEU A 207 -12.08 -3.14 -35.57
C LEU A 207 -10.79 -2.97 -36.37
N GLU A 208 -10.86 -2.69 -37.67
CA GLU A 208 -9.70 -2.34 -38.49
C GLU A 208 -9.01 -1.06 -37.97
N ALA A 209 -9.79 -0.03 -37.62
CA ALA A 209 -9.25 1.16 -36.98
C ALA A 209 -8.56 0.81 -35.64
N ALA A 210 -9.18 -0.02 -34.80
CA ALA A 210 -8.61 -0.47 -33.54
C ALA A 210 -7.27 -1.18 -33.74
N VAL A 211 -7.14 -2.06 -34.74
CA VAL A 211 -5.89 -2.75 -35.09
C VAL A 211 -4.79 -1.75 -35.45
N ASN A 212 -5.11 -0.76 -36.27
CA ASN A 212 -4.18 0.26 -36.74
C ASN A 212 -3.80 1.33 -35.70
N THR A 213 -4.61 1.49 -34.64
CA THR A 213 -4.32 2.43 -33.55
C THR A 213 -3.15 1.94 -32.67
N PRO A 214 -2.16 2.78 -32.33
CA PRO A 214 -1.04 2.39 -31.48
C PRO A 214 -1.45 1.95 -30.07
N TYR A 215 -0.70 1.02 -29.47
CA TYR A 215 -0.94 0.55 -28.10
C TYR A 215 -0.85 1.61 -26.99
N ALA A 216 -0.22 2.75 -27.25
CA ALA A 216 -0.11 3.84 -26.28
C ALA A 216 -1.34 4.78 -26.29
N ASP A 217 -2.13 4.70 -27.36
CA ASP A 217 -3.32 5.52 -27.55
C ASP A 217 -4.49 4.95 -26.75
N PRO A 218 -5.10 5.74 -25.83
CA PRO A 218 -6.24 5.28 -25.04
C PRO A 218 -7.45 4.91 -25.90
N GLU A 219 -7.59 5.46 -27.11
CA GLU A 219 -8.72 5.16 -27.99
C GLU A 219 -8.74 3.70 -28.47
N LYS A 220 -7.59 3.00 -28.48
CA LYS A 220 -7.52 1.61 -28.97
C LYS A 220 -8.51 0.69 -28.27
N VAL A 221 -8.59 0.76 -26.94
CA VAL A 221 -9.52 -0.06 -26.15
C VAL A 221 -10.97 0.35 -26.43
N GLY A 222 -11.24 1.66 -26.55
CA GLY A 222 -12.56 2.18 -26.86
C GLY A 222 -13.07 1.77 -28.25
N LEU A 223 -12.20 1.75 -29.25
CA LEU A 223 -12.51 1.25 -30.59
C LEU A 223 -12.78 -0.26 -30.56
N GLN A 224 -11.94 -1.05 -29.89
CA GLN A 224 -12.16 -2.50 -29.77
C GLN A 224 -13.50 -2.82 -29.10
N GLN A 225 -13.84 -2.11 -28.02
CA GLN A 225 -15.13 -2.24 -27.35
C GLN A 225 -16.29 -1.91 -28.28
N THR A 226 -16.18 -0.80 -29.02
CA THR A 226 -17.24 -0.35 -29.93
C THR A 226 -17.44 -1.36 -31.06
N GLY A 227 -16.35 -1.88 -31.62
CA GLY A 227 -16.40 -2.94 -32.63
C GLY A 227 -17.07 -4.20 -32.09
N LEU A 228 -16.71 -4.64 -30.88
CA LEU A 228 -17.37 -5.76 -30.19
C LEU A 228 -18.87 -5.52 -30.04
N ALA A 229 -19.30 -4.36 -29.53
CA ALA A 229 -20.72 -4.06 -29.31
C ALA A 229 -21.57 -4.02 -30.60
N ARG A 230 -20.94 -3.89 -31.77
CA ARG A 230 -21.62 -3.75 -33.08
C ARG A 230 -21.67 -5.01 -33.92
N LEU A 231 -21.01 -6.10 -33.52
CA LEU A 231 -21.08 -7.33 -34.32
C LEU A 231 -22.53 -7.86 -34.36
N GLU A 232 -22.88 -8.57 -35.41
CA GLU A 232 -24.19 -9.23 -35.48
C GLU A 232 -24.20 -10.56 -34.72
N GLN A 233 -23.02 -11.15 -34.50
CA GLN A 233 -22.83 -12.43 -33.82
C GLN A 233 -21.57 -12.40 -32.95
N PRO A 234 -21.53 -13.16 -31.84
CA PRO A 234 -20.33 -13.26 -31.02
C PRO A 234 -19.14 -13.81 -31.81
N ASP A 235 -18.02 -13.08 -31.77
CA ASP A 235 -16.74 -13.52 -32.30
C ASP A 235 -15.73 -13.68 -31.16
N LEU A 236 -15.26 -14.91 -30.96
CA LEU A 236 -14.33 -15.26 -29.88
C LEU A 236 -12.96 -14.61 -30.03
N ASP A 237 -12.52 -14.37 -31.27
CA ASP A 237 -11.23 -13.73 -31.52
C ASP A 237 -11.30 -12.25 -31.14
N VAL A 238 -12.43 -11.58 -31.42
CA VAL A 238 -12.67 -10.19 -31.01
C VAL A 238 -12.82 -10.06 -29.50
N VAL A 239 -13.48 -11.02 -28.83
CA VAL A 239 -13.57 -11.08 -27.37
C VAL A 239 -12.19 -11.27 -26.75
N ALA A 240 -11.39 -12.21 -27.26
CA ALA A 240 -10.02 -12.44 -26.78
C ALA A 240 -9.15 -11.17 -26.93
N ASP A 241 -9.23 -10.49 -28.08
CA ASP A 241 -8.50 -9.25 -28.33
C ASP A 241 -8.95 -8.11 -27.40
N TYR A 242 -10.25 -8.00 -27.12
CA TYR A 242 -10.76 -7.04 -26.15
C TYR A 242 -10.21 -7.29 -24.74
N LEU A 243 -10.30 -8.52 -24.25
CA LEU A 243 -9.79 -8.89 -22.91
C LEU A 243 -8.29 -8.63 -22.79
N TYR A 244 -7.53 -8.96 -23.83
CA TYR A 244 -6.09 -8.69 -23.89
C TYR A 244 -5.80 -7.18 -23.83
N LEU A 245 -6.45 -6.39 -24.69
CA LEU A 245 -6.22 -4.95 -24.78
C LEU A 245 -6.61 -4.22 -23.49
N ASN A 246 -7.78 -4.54 -22.93
CA ASN A 246 -8.28 -3.93 -21.71
C ASN A 246 -7.40 -4.28 -20.49
N GLY A 247 -7.10 -5.58 -20.30
CA GLY A 247 -6.25 -6.03 -19.20
C GLY A 247 -4.83 -5.47 -19.29
N ARG A 248 -4.26 -5.43 -20.51
CA ARG A 248 -2.94 -4.82 -20.76
C ARG A 248 -2.90 -3.33 -20.42
N ASP A 249 -3.88 -2.57 -20.91
CA ASP A 249 -3.91 -1.10 -20.73
C ASP A 249 -3.88 -0.72 -19.24
N ILE A 250 -4.66 -1.42 -18.41
CA ILE A 250 -4.69 -1.23 -16.96
C ILE A 250 -3.30 -1.43 -16.34
N VAL A 251 -2.61 -2.52 -16.69
CA VAL A 251 -1.28 -2.83 -16.17
C VAL A 251 -0.23 -1.82 -16.67
N GLU A 252 -0.33 -1.37 -17.92
CA GLU A 252 0.61 -0.38 -18.48
C GLU A 252 0.42 1.01 -17.88
N ARG A 253 -0.82 1.45 -17.62
CA ARG A 253 -1.08 2.71 -16.91
C ARG A 253 -0.40 2.73 -15.54
N TYR A 254 -0.48 1.63 -14.81
CA TYR A 254 0.23 1.48 -13.53
C TYR A 254 1.75 1.58 -13.70
N ARG A 255 2.32 0.94 -14.71
CA ARG A 255 3.78 0.94 -14.96
C ARG A 255 4.32 2.33 -15.30
N HIS A 256 3.56 3.13 -16.02
CA HIS A 256 4.03 4.41 -16.56
C HIS A 256 3.65 5.63 -15.71
N LYS A 257 2.85 5.47 -14.63
CA LYS A 257 2.31 6.59 -13.82
C LYS A 257 1.71 7.71 -14.68
N SER A 258 1.29 7.40 -15.90
CA SER A 258 1.02 8.38 -16.96
C SER A 258 -0.43 8.83 -16.99
N ARG A 259 -1.28 8.29 -16.11
CA ARG A 259 -2.71 8.57 -15.91
C ARG A 259 -3.02 8.30 -14.44
N GLU A 260 -4.07 8.91 -13.89
CA GLU A 260 -4.52 8.74 -12.50
C GLU A 260 -4.31 7.31 -11.98
N ASN A 261 -3.76 7.16 -10.76
CA ASN A 261 -3.44 5.85 -10.18
C ASN A 261 -4.66 4.91 -10.32
N PRO A 262 -4.55 3.75 -11.01
CA PRO A 262 -5.71 2.92 -11.26
C PRO A 262 -6.29 2.38 -9.94
N TRP A 263 -7.57 2.05 -9.98
CA TRP A 263 -8.28 1.50 -8.83
C TRP A 263 -7.79 0.09 -8.51
N ARG A 264 -7.77 -0.29 -7.24
CA ARG A 264 -7.44 -1.66 -6.84
C ARG A 264 -8.38 -2.68 -7.49
N GLY A 265 -9.69 -2.40 -7.47
CA GLY A 265 -10.70 -3.23 -8.15
C GLY A 265 -10.44 -3.36 -9.65
N GLU A 266 -10.04 -2.28 -10.31
CA GLU A 266 -9.69 -2.30 -11.73
C GLU A 266 -8.51 -3.26 -12.01
N LEU A 267 -7.49 -3.22 -11.17
CA LEU A 267 -6.32 -4.10 -11.31
C LEU A 267 -6.65 -5.56 -11.00
N GLN A 268 -7.59 -5.83 -10.09
CA GLN A 268 -8.13 -7.17 -9.84
C GLN A 268 -8.90 -7.68 -11.07
N LEU A 269 -9.76 -6.84 -11.66
CA LEU A 269 -10.48 -7.18 -12.88
C LEU A 269 -9.53 -7.48 -14.05
N ALA A 270 -8.50 -6.64 -14.24
CA ALA A 270 -7.47 -6.89 -15.26
C ALA A 270 -6.79 -8.25 -15.07
N SER A 271 -6.46 -8.61 -13.82
CA SER A 271 -5.87 -9.91 -13.50
C SER A 271 -6.81 -11.06 -13.90
N TRP A 272 -8.11 -10.96 -13.59
CA TRP A 272 -9.09 -11.98 -13.96
C TRP A 272 -9.35 -12.07 -15.46
N GLN A 273 -9.36 -10.93 -16.17
CA GLN A 273 -9.49 -10.90 -17.63
C GLN A 273 -8.29 -11.57 -18.30
N LEU A 274 -7.07 -11.27 -17.86
CA LEU A 274 -5.85 -11.91 -18.37
C LEU A 274 -5.79 -13.40 -18.02
N GLN A 275 -6.29 -13.79 -16.84
CA GLN A 275 -6.41 -15.19 -16.46
C GLN A 275 -7.43 -15.94 -17.33
N THR A 276 -8.59 -15.31 -17.59
CA THR A 276 -9.62 -15.83 -18.49
C THR A 276 -9.05 -16.08 -19.88
N LEU A 277 -8.34 -15.08 -20.39
CA LEU A 277 -7.67 -15.14 -21.69
C LEU A 277 -6.69 -16.33 -21.77
N VAL A 278 -5.85 -16.52 -20.75
CA VAL A 278 -4.89 -17.63 -20.69
C VAL A 278 -5.56 -19.00 -20.52
N ASN A 279 -6.66 -19.08 -19.77
CA ASN A 279 -7.28 -20.37 -19.45
C ASN A 279 -8.29 -20.84 -20.49
N CYS A 280 -8.95 -19.91 -21.18
CA CYS A 280 -10.11 -20.21 -22.03
C CYS A 280 -9.90 -19.84 -23.51
N PHE A 281 -8.93 -18.98 -23.81
CA PHE A 281 -8.71 -18.43 -25.16
C PHE A 281 -7.26 -18.60 -25.65
N GLU A 282 -6.48 -19.51 -25.05
CA GLU A 282 -5.07 -19.72 -25.41
C GLU A 282 -4.92 -20.12 -26.88
N ASP A 283 -5.84 -20.94 -27.40
CA ASP A 283 -5.88 -21.41 -28.80
C ASP A 283 -6.20 -20.32 -29.82
N ARG A 284 -6.69 -19.15 -29.36
CA ARG A 284 -7.07 -18.00 -30.19
C ARG A 284 -6.00 -16.92 -30.26
N MET A 285 -4.91 -17.10 -29.53
CA MET A 285 -3.82 -16.13 -29.48
C MET A 285 -2.55 -16.68 -30.10
N SER A 286 -1.68 -15.79 -30.57
CA SER A 286 -0.31 -16.16 -30.88
C SER A 286 0.46 -16.53 -29.61
N ASP A 287 1.47 -17.40 -29.73
CA ASP A 287 2.37 -17.76 -28.62
C ASP A 287 2.96 -16.53 -27.92
N GLU A 288 3.31 -15.49 -28.69
CA GLU A 288 3.78 -14.21 -28.13
C GLU A 288 2.71 -13.56 -27.24
N ARG A 289 1.47 -13.45 -27.72
CA ARG A 289 0.36 -12.86 -26.94
C ARG A 289 0.05 -13.66 -25.69
N VAL A 290 0.10 -14.99 -25.75
CA VAL A 290 -0.05 -15.87 -24.59
C VAL A 290 1.02 -15.56 -23.54
N LEU A 291 2.30 -15.48 -23.94
CA LEU A 291 3.41 -15.14 -23.04
C LEU A 291 3.25 -13.73 -22.44
N ARG A 292 2.84 -12.74 -23.24
CA ARG A 292 2.54 -11.39 -22.75
C ARG A 292 1.38 -11.39 -21.75
N ALA A 293 0.30 -12.12 -22.02
CA ALA A 293 -0.85 -12.21 -21.13
C ALA A 293 -0.47 -12.83 -19.78
N LYS A 294 0.26 -13.96 -19.80
CA LYS A 294 0.81 -14.60 -18.58
C LYS A 294 1.72 -13.65 -17.80
N SER A 295 2.58 -12.90 -18.49
CA SER A 295 3.43 -11.89 -17.85
C SER A 295 2.61 -10.76 -17.22
N TYR A 296 1.66 -10.15 -17.94
CA TYR A 296 0.82 -9.07 -17.41
C TYR A 296 -0.05 -9.51 -16.22
N GLN A 297 -0.59 -10.73 -16.25
CA GLN A 297 -1.36 -11.28 -15.14
C GLN A 297 -0.49 -11.34 -13.86
N LYS A 298 0.76 -11.81 -14.01
CA LYS A 298 1.73 -11.85 -12.91
C LYS A 298 2.18 -10.47 -12.46
N LEU A 299 2.32 -9.50 -13.37
CA LEU A 299 2.55 -8.11 -12.99
C LEU A 299 1.41 -7.56 -12.15
N ALA A 300 0.16 -7.68 -12.61
CA ALA A 300 -1.01 -7.23 -11.88
C ALA A 300 -1.07 -7.84 -10.47
N SER A 301 -0.81 -9.14 -10.36
CA SER A 301 -0.73 -9.85 -9.07
C SER A 301 0.39 -9.31 -8.17
N GLY A 302 1.58 -9.07 -8.74
CA GLY A 302 2.71 -8.48 -8.02
C GLY A 302 2.41 -7.05 -7.53
N GLU A 303 1.73 -6.25 -8.34
CA GLU A 303 1.29 -4.91 -7.96
C GLU A 303 0.29 -4.90 -6.82
N LEU A 304 -0.74 -5.77 -6.91
CA LEU A 304 -1.77 -5.93 -5.88
C LEU A 304 -1.20 -6.29 -4.51
N GLN A 305 -0.06 -7.00 -4.50
CA GLN A 305 0.65 -7.42 -3.29
C GLN A 305 1.72 -6.42 -2.82
N SER A 306 2.12 -5.47 -3.67
CA SER A 306 3.13 -4.45 -3.38
C SER A 306 2.55 -3.22 -2.64
N SER A 307 3.35 -2.17 -2.48
CA SER A 307 3.12 -1.00 -1.60
C SER A 307 2.00 -0.02 -2.03
N ARG A 308 0.80 -0.52 -2.31
CA ARG A 308 -0.45 0.28 -2.38
C ARG A 308 -0.43 1.50 -3.33
N GLN A 309 0.26 1.47 -4.47
CA GLN A 309 0.16 2.57 -5.47
C GLN A 309 -1.13 2.47 -6.31
N TRP A 310 -2.23 2.11 -5.68
CA TRP A 310 -3.56 1.99 -6.27
C TRP A 310 -4.55 2.85 -5.49
N GLN A 311 -5.55 3.39 -6.19
CA GLN A 311 -6.67 4.05 -5.54
C GLN A 311 -7.57 3.01 -4.86
N SER A 312 -8.09 3.35 -3.68
CA SER A 312 -9.02 2.52 -2.93
C SER A 312 -9.81 3.38 -1.97
N GLN A 313 -11.12 3.17 -1.95
CA GLN A 313 -12.02 3.75 -0.97
C GLN A 313 -12.11 2.90 0.31
N ARG A 314 -11.32 1.82 0.44
CA ARG A 314 -11.28 1.05 1.69
C ARG A 314 -10.56 1.84 2.77
N ASP A 315 -11.04 1.70 4.01
CA ASP A 315 -10.41 2.30 5.19
C ASP A 315 -8.92 1.93 5.21
N PRO A 316 -7.98 2.89 5.28
CA PRO A 316 -6.54 2.62 5.31
C PRO A 316 -6.10 1.57 6.34
N ARG A 317 -6.83 1.46 7.46
CA ARG A 317 -6.60 0.48 8.54
C ARG A 317 -7.09 -0.93 8.20
N GLN A 318 -8.01 -1.04 7.24
CA GLN A 318 -8.61 -2.31 6.80
C GLN A 318 -8.08 -2.78 5.44
N ARG A 319 -7.18 -2.02 4.81
CA ARG A 319 -6.52 -2.42 3.56
C ARG A 319 -5.62 -3.63 3.79
N PRO A 320 -5.51 -4.57 2.84
CA PRO A 320 -4.56 -5.68 2.95
C PRO A 320 -3.13 -5.19 3.21
N ASP A 321 -2.44 -5.87 4.11
CA ASP A 321 -1.02 -5.60 4.35
C ASP A 321 -0.19 -5.99 3.12
N PRO A 322 0.83 -5.19 2.75
CA PRO A 322 1.71 -5.54 1.64
C PRO A 322 2.41 -6.88 1.88
N ASN A 323 2.38 -7.75 0.88
CA ASN A 323 3.12 -9.01 0.85
C ASN A 323 4.25 -8.92 -0.18
N PHE A 324 5.30 -8.18 0.15
CA PHE A 324 6.41 -7.95 -0.78
C PHE A 324 7.16 -9.23 -1.19
N MET A 325 7.16 -10.27 -0.36
CA MET A 325 7.70 -11.59 -0.74
C MET A 325 6.87 -12.24 -1.84
N GLY A 326 5.54 -12.20 -1.72
CA GLY A 326 4.65 -12.68 -2.76
C GLY A 326 4.76 -11.84 -4.03
N ALA A 327 4.82 -10.51 -3.89
CA ALA A 327 5.02 -9.59 -5.00
C ALA A 327 6.31 -9.90 -5.78
N ALA A 328 7.41 -10.17 -5.07
CA ALA A 328 8.66 -10.57 -5.69
C ALA A 328 8.53 -11.86 -6.51
N ARG A 329 7.83 -12.87 -5.99
CA ARG A 329 7.59 -14.13 -6.71
C ARG A 329 6.82 -13.89 -7.99
N ASP A 330 5.76 -13.09 -7.92
CA ASP A 330 4.96 -12.76 -9.11
C ASP A 330 5.76 -11.94 -10.13
N PHE A 331 6.61 -11.00 -9.70
CA PHE A 331 7.51 -10.27 -10.61
C PHE A 331 8.57 -11.18 -11.26
N ILE A 332 9.08 -12.20 -10.55
CA ILE A 332 9.97 -13.21 -11.14
C ILE A 332 9.22 -13.99 -12.22
N SER A 333 8.04 -14.52 -11.92
CA SER A 333 7.24 -15.26 -12.90
C SER A 333 6.87 -14.38 -14.11
N ALA A 334 6.56 -13.10 -13.89
CA ALA A 334 6.33 -12.15 -14.98
C ALA A 334 7.56 -11.97 -15.87
N ALA A 335 8.76 -11.94 -15.27
CA ALA A 335 10.03 -11.86 -15.99
C ALA A 335 10.30 -13.14 -16.78
N GLU A 336 10.09 -14.32 -16.19
CA GLU A 336 10.27 -15.61 -16.86
C GLU A 336 9.41 -15.75 -18.11
N TYR A 337 8.13 -15.37 -18.05
CA TYR A 337 7.24 -15.41 -19.21
C TYR A 337 7.64 -14.42 -20.32
N ILE A 338 8.13 -13.23 -19.96
CA ILE A 338 8.43 -12.20 -20.96
C ILE A 338 9.84 -12.36 -21.57
N LYS A 339 10.75 -13.06 -20.88
CA LYS A 339 12.15 -13.23 -21.30
C LYS A 339 12.33 -13.63 -22.77
N PRO A 340 11.55 -14.58 -23.34
CA PRO A 340 11.75 -15.00 -24.73
C PRO A 340 11.36 -13.94 -25.77
N ILE A 341 10.58 -12.91 -25.39
CA ILE A 341 9.93 -11.99 -26.33
C ILE A 341 10.23 -10.51 -26.07
N ASP A 342 10.72 -10.13 -24.89
CA ASP A 342 11.05 -8.74 -24.55
C ASP A 342 12.11 -8.66 -23.44
N ALA A 343 13.38 -8.57 -23.84
CA ALA A 343 14.53 -8.49 -22.94
C ALA A 343 14.50 -7.22 -22.06
N ASN A 344 14.02 -6.10 -22.60
CA ASN A 344 13.87 -4.84 -21.86
C ASN A 344 12.90 -4.99 -20.69
N ARG A 345 11.77 -5.65 -20.91
CA ARG A 345 10.79 -5.94 -19.84
C ARG A 345 11.31 -6.95 -18.85
N TYR A 346 12.01 -7.99 -19.32
CA TYR A 346 12.65 -8.96 -18.44
C TYR A 346 13.54 -8.29 -17.39
N VAL A 347 14.45 -7.41 -17.83
CA VAL A 347 15.32 -6.62 -16.93
C VAL A 347 14.51 -5.79 -15.93
N LYS A 348 13.48 -5.07 -16.42
CA LYS A 348 12.63 -4.23 -15.57
C LYS A 348 11.88 -5.03 -14.50
N TYR A 349 11.36 -6.22 -14.85
CA TYR A 349 10.60 -7.06 -13.92
C TYR A 349 11.52 -7.77 -12.92
N MET A 350 12.68 -8.25 -13.35
CA MET A 350 13.70 -8.79 -12.44
C MET A 350 14.19 -7.75 -11.43
N SER A 351 14.52 -6.54 -11.90
CA SER A 351 14.91 -5.44 -11.02
C SER A 351 13.81 -5.13 -9.98
N ARG A 352 12.55 -5.14 -10.40
CA ARG A 352 11.41 -4.94 -9.50
C ARG A 352 11.24 -6.07 -8.48
N ALA A 353 11.48 -7.32 -8.87
CA ALA A 353 11.44 -8.46 -7.96
C ALA A 353 12.47 -8.31 -6.83
N PHE A 354 13.73 -8.02 -7.15
CA PHE A 354 14.78 -7.80 -6.16
C PHE A 354 14.46 -6.64 -5.22
N ARG A 355 13.96 -5.50 -5.74
CA ARG A 355 13.51 -4.38 -4.90
C ARG A 355 12.39 -4.80 -3.94
N SER A 356 11.46 -5.64 -4.39
CA SER A 356 10.38 -6.14 -3.55
C SER A 356 10.91 -7.07 -2.45
N GLN A 357 11.82 -8.01 -2.77
CA GLN A 357 12.46 -8.87 -1.76
C GLN A 357 13.23 -8.03 -0.72
N ALA A 358 13.98 -7.03 -1.17
CA ALA A 358 14.75 -6.13 -0.30
C ALA A 358 13.87 -5.31 0.65
N VAL A 359 12.64 -4.95 0.24
CA VAL A 359 11.65 -4.36 1.14
C VAL A 359 11.07 -5.41 2.10
N ALA A 360 10.78 -6.61 1.60
CA ALA A 360 10.15 -7.66 2.37
C ALA A 360 10.96 -8.08 3.61
N VAL A 361 12.28 -8.20 3.46
CA VAL A 361 13.18 -8.57 4.57
C VAL A 361 13.27 -7.50 5.67
N ARG A 362 12.87 -6.26 5.36
CA ARG A 362 12.87 -5.11 6.29
C ARG A 362 11.52 -4.84 6.95
N GLN A 363 10.48 -5.64 6.69
CA GLN A 363 9.16 -5.39 7.29
C GLN A 363 9.24 -5.52 8.82
N PRO A 364 8.66 -4.59 9.60
CA PRO A 364 8.82 -4.53 11.06
C PRO A 364 8.38 -5.79 11.83
N ASP A 365 7.42 -6.53 11.30
CA ASP A 365 6.90 -7.79 11.85
C ASP A 365 7.81 -9.00 11.58
N ARG A 366 8.77 -8.84 10.65
CA ARG A 366 9.63 -9.92 10.16
C ARG A 366 11.10 -9.67 10.43
N GLY A 367 11.62 -8.48 10.10
CA GLY A 367 13.02 -8.06 10.33
C GLY A 367 14.02 -9.18 10.06
N TRP A 368 13.96 -9.79 8.88
CA TRP A 368 14.70 -11.03 8.60
C TRP A 368 16.20 -10.76 8.43
N GLY A 369 16.97 -11.18 9.43
CA GLY A 369 18.42 -11.13 9.42
C GLY A 369 19.01 -9.93 10.19
N PRO A 370 20.34 -9.75 10.11
CA PRO A 370 21.05 -8.74 10.88
C PRO A 370 20.58 -7.31 10.58
N ALA A 371 20.79 -6.41 11.55
CA ALA A 371 20.36 -5.01 11.46
C ALA A 371 18.90 -4.87 11.00
N ARG A 372 17.99 -5.66 11.59
CA ARG A 372 16.55 -5.68 11.24
C ARG A 372 16.27 -5.89 9.74
N GLY A 373 17.10 -6.71 9.09
CA GLY A 373 17.01 -7.04 7.68
C GLY A 373 17.59 -6.01 6.72
N TRP A 374 18.19 -4.92 7.20
CA TRP A 374 18.91 -3.96 6.33
C TRP A 374 20.14 -4.57 5.68
N GLU A 375 20.88 -5.42 6.41
CA GLU A 375 22.01 -6.16 5.86
C GLU A 375 21.55 -7.17 4.79
N SER A 376 20.45 -7.89 5.04
CA SER A 376 19.84 -8.77 4.03
C SER A 376 19.38 -7.99 2.79
N SER A 377 18.80 -6.81 2.98
CA SER A 377 18.40 -5.91 1.89
C SER A 377 19.60 -5.49 1.04
N ARG A 378 20.72 -5.11 1.67
CA ARG A 378 21.98 -4.77 0.99
C ARG A 378 22.47 -5.92 0.10
N GLN A 379 22.55 -7.13 0.64
CA GLN A 379 23.00 -8.32 -0.10
C GLN A 379 22.08 -8.68 -1.28
N LEU A 380 20.77 -8.46 -1.15
CA LEU A 380 19.81 -8.64 -2.25
C LEU A 380 20.06 -7.64 -3.38
N HIS A 381 20.41 -6.39 -3.06
CA HIS A 381 20.80 -5.38 -4.05
C HIS A 381 22.13 -5.73 -4.73
N GLU A 382 23.13 -6.23 -3.99
CA GLU A 382 24.39 -6.72 -4.58
C GLU A 382 24.17 -7.90 -5.53
N THR A 383 23.30 -8.84 -5.14
CA THR A 383 22.93 -9.97 -5.99
C THR A 383 22.27 -9.48 -7.29
N ALA A 384 21.37 -8.49 -7.20
CA ALA A 384 20.75 -7.88 -8.37
C ALA A 384 21.78 -7.21 -9.28
N ILE A 385 22.76 -6.51 -8.72
CA ILE A 385 23.86 -5.89 -9.48
C ILE A 385 24.65 -6.96 -10.23
N GLY A 386 25.02 -8.06 -9.55
CA GLY A 386 25.73 -9.18 -10.18
C GLY A 386 24.99 -9.78 -11.36
N VAL A 387 23.67 -9.99 -11.23
CA VAL A 387 22.81 -10.49 -12.32
C VAL A 387 22.75 -9.48 -13.48
N LEU A 388 22.57 -8.19 -13.19
CA LEU A 388 22.46 -7.15 -14.21
C LEU A 388 23.78 -6.94 -14.97
N CYS A 389 24.94 -7.04 -14.31
CA CYS A 389 26.24 -6.97 -14.97
C CYS A 389 26.48 -8.14 -15.93
N GLN A 390 25.98 -9.34 -15.59
CA GLN A 390 26.03 -10.48 -16.52
C GLN A 390 25.19 -10.21 -17.78
N LEU A 391 23.99 -9.65 -17.63
CA LEU A 391 23.14 -9.28 -18.75
C LEU A 391 23.75 -8.15 -19.59
N ASP A 392 24.41 -7.17 -18.97
CA ASP A 392 25.12 -6.09 -19.67
C ASP A 392 26.16 -6.64 -20.66
N SER A 393 26.91 -7.65 -20.23
CA SER A 393 27.90 -8.32 -21.08
C SER A 393 27.28 -9.21 -22.18
N GLU A 394 26.06 -9.70 -21.98
CA GLU A 394 25.35 -10.52 -22.97
C GLU A 394 24.74 -9.67 -24.10
N PHE A 395 24.34 -8.43 -23.80
CA PHE A 395 23.58 -7.57 -24.71
C PHE A 395 24.31 -6.28 -25.11
N GLU A 396 25.64 -6.32 -25.22
CA GLU A 396 26.48 -5.13 -25.45
C GLU A 396 26.14 -4.37 -26.77
N GLU A 397 25.48 -5.01 -27.72
CA GLU A 397 25.14 -4.40 -29.01
C GLU A 397 23.76 -3.69 -29.02
N ASP A 398 22.88 -3.95 -28.05
CA ASP A 398 21.54 -3.33 -27.96
C ASP A 398 21.56 -2.10 -27.04
N LYS A 399 21.73 -0.92 -27.63
CA LYS A 399 21.80 0.36 -26.91
C LYS A 399 20.58 0.64 -26.02
N THR A 400 19.38 0.30 -26.47
CA THR A 400 18.15 0.57 -25.70
C THR A 400 18.05 -0.37 -24.50
N LEU A 401 18.44 -1.62 -24.67
CA LEU A 401 18.53 -2.58 -23.56
C LEU A 401 19.63 -2.20 -22.58
N GLN A 402 20.80 -1.75 -23.06
CA GLN A 402 21.88 -1.23 -22.23
C GLN A 402 21.42 -0.05 -21.36
N GLU A 403 20.72 0.93 -21.92
CA GLU A 403 20.15 2.04 -21.14
C GLU A 403 19.22 1.53 -20.02
N THR A 404 18.37 0.54 -20.32
CA THR A 404 17.51 -0.09 -19.30
C THR A 404 18.32 -0.80 -18.22
N ILE A 405 19.40 -1.52 -18.58
CA ILE A 405 20.29 -2.20 -17.63
C ILE A 405 21.02 -1.19 -16.75
N LEU A 406 21.58 -0.12 -17.33
CA LEU A 406 22.28 0.95 -16.61
C LEU A 406 21.37 1.70 -15.62
N LEU A 407 20.12 1.98 -16.01
CA LEU A 407 19.11 2.56 -15.10
C LEU A 407 18.77 1.60 -13.96
N ALA A 408 18.60 0.30 -14.24
CA ALA A 408 18.36 -0.70 -13.22
C ALA A 408 19.56 -0.82 -12.25
N LEU A 409 20.79 -0.90 -12.79
CA LEU A 409 22.03 -0.93 -12.01
C LEU A 409 22.14 0.28 -11.07
N SER A 410 21.91 1.48 -11.60
CA SER A 410 21.94 2.71 -10.81
C SER A 410 20.91 2.67 -9.67
N SER A 411 19.69 2.17 -9.93
CA SER A 411 18.67 2.00 -8.90
C SER A 411 19.08 0.99 -7.80
N HIS A 412 19.73 -0.12 -8.17
CA HIS A 412 20.18 -1.10 -7.19
C HIS A 412 21.40 -0.63 -6.40
N LYS A 413 22.34 0.10 -7.01
CA LYS A 413 23.47 0.73 -6.30
C LYS A 413 22.99 1.76 -5.29
N PHE A 414 22.11 2.66 -5.72
CA PHE A 414 21.48 3.65 -4.85
C PHE A 414 20.83 3.01 -3.63
N ARG A 415 19.92 2.04 -3.83
CA ARG A 415 19.19 1.38 -2.74
C ARG A 415 20.07 0.46 -1.90
N GLY A 416 21.07 -0.17 -2.52
CA GLY A 416 22.07 -0.98 -1.83
C GLY A 416 22.90 -0.16 -0.86
N ASN A 417 23.40 1.00 -1.30
CA ASN A 417 24.14 1.92 -0.45
C ASN A 417 23.26 2.54 0.65
N GLN A 418 21.99 2.88 0.37
CA GLN A 418 21.05 3.26 1.43
C GLN A 418 20.92 2.17 2.51
N ALA A 419 20.74 0.92 2.09
CA ALA A 419 20.63 -0.19 3.02
C ALA A 419 21.93 -0.43 3.81
N ALA A 420 23.08 -0.25 3.16
CA ALA A 420 24.39 -0.34 3.77
C ALA A 420 24.61 0.75 4.82
N ALA A 421 24.23 2.00 4.53
CA ALA A 421 24.34 3.12 5.48
C ALA A 421 23.50 2.87 6.75
N VAL A 422 22.25 2.37 6.59
CA VAL A 422 21.42 2.01 7.75
C VAL A 422 22.00 0.83 8.53
N ALA A 423 22.52 -0.20 7.85
CA ALA A 423 23.17 -1.32 8.51
C ALA A 423 24.43 -0.86 9.29
N ALA A 424 25.25 0.02 8.70
CA ALA A 424 26.41 0.61 9.35
C ALA A 424 26.03 1.42 10.60
N PHE A 425 24.96 2.22 10.54
CA PHE A 425 24.39 2.87 11.72
C PHE A 425 23.99 1.86 12.81
N GLU A 426 23.27 0.78 12.46
CA GLU A 426 22.88 -0.23 13.44
C GLU A 426 24.09 -0.89 14.13
N TYR A 427 25.22 -0.99 13.43
CA TYR A 427 26.49 -1.49 13.97
C TYR A 427 27.39 -0.43 14.62
N GLY A 428 26.98 0.84 14.67
CA GLY A 428 27.82 1.93 15.18
C GLY A 428 29.07 2.23 14.34
N ASP A 429 29.10 1.82 13.06
CA ASP A 429 30.22 2.06 12.15
C ASP A 429 30.02 3.39 11.40
N LEU A 430 30.41 4.48 12.06
CA LEU A 430 30.17 5.85 11.60
C LEU A 430 30.90 6.17 10.30
N ASP A 431 32.11 5.64 10.11
CA ASP A 431 32.91 5.88 8.90
C ASP A 431 32.23 5.24 7.68
N ARG A 432 31.87 3.95 7.77
CA ARG A 432 31.15 3.27 6.68
C ARG A 432 29.78 3.88 6.41
N MET A 433 29.09 4.31 7.45
CA MET A 433 27.81 5.00 7.32
C MET A 433 27.96 6.24 6.43
N GLN A 434 28.96 7.08 6.68
CA GLN A 434 29.22 8.28 5.88
C GLN A 434 29.64 7.94 4.45
N ASP A 435 30.53 6.97 4.26
CA ASP A 435 30.96 6.52 2.93
C ASP A 435 29.75 6.10 2.07
N HIS A 436 28.83 5.31 2.64
CA HIS A 436 27.62 4.87 1.95
C HIS A 436 26.60 5.99 1.73
N ILE A 437 26.50 6.99 2.61
CA ILE A 437 25.67 8.18 2.36
C ILE A 437 26.19 8.96 1.15
N VAL A 438 27.51 9.17 1.07
CA VAL A 438 28.17 9.85 -0.07
C VAL A 438 27.94 9.06 -1.36
N GLU A 439 28.22 7.76 -1.37
CA GLU A 439 27.98 6.94 -2.56
C GLU A 439 26.50 6.89 -2.97
N THR A 440 25.58 6.95 -2.02
CA THR A 440 24.15 7.02 -2.34
C THR A 440 23.85 8.33 -3.08
N ARG A 441 24.39 9.46 -2.62
CA ARG A 441 24.19 10.77 -3.23
C ARG A 441 24.76 10.85 -4.65
N ASP A 442 25.91 10.23 -4.89
CA ASP A 442 26.54 10.15 -6.22
C ASP A 442 25.67 9.44 -7.28
N HIS A 443 24.64 8.71 -6.85
CA HIS A 443 23.69 8.03 -7.72
C HIS A 443 22.33 8.75 -7.87
N LEU A 444 22.09 9.87 -7.15
CA LEU A 444 20.83 10.62 -7.23
C LEU A 444 20.58 11.18 -8.63
N ASP A 445 21.57 11.85 -9.24
CA ASP A 445 21.44 12.47 -10.56
C ASP A 445 21.13 11.47 -11.69
N ARG A 446 21.38 10.18 -11.45
CA ARG A 446 21.14 9.09 -12.42
C ARG A 446 19.78 8.44 -12.24
N MET A 447 18.98 8.89 -11.27
CA MET A 447 17.65 8.37 -11.02
C MET A 447 16.59 9.14 -11.79
N SER A 448 15.69 8.41 -12.46
CA SER A 448 14.68 8.98 -13.36
C SER A 448 13.45 9.56 -12.65
N THR A 449 13.47 9.71 -11.32
CA THR A 449 12.31 10.10 -10.49
C THR A 449 12.78 10.85 -9.24
N ASP A 450 11.94 11.75 -8.71
CA ASP A 450 12.13 12.36 -7.39
C ASP A 450 12.33 11.27 -6.33
N VAL A 451 13.59 11.07 -5.93
CA VAL A 451 13.94 10.12 -4.90
C VAL A 451 13.80 10.83 -3.56
N ASN A 452 13.03 10.24 -2.65
CA ASN A 452 12.93 10.75 -1.28
C ASN A 452 14.30 10.63 -0.58
N GLU A 453 14.87 11.76 -0.19
CA GLU A 453 16.14 11.88 0.52
C GLU A 453 15.99 11.92 2.05
N ASP A 454 14.77 11.88 2.60
CA ASP A 454 14.50 12.01 4.04
C ASP A 454 15.26 10.99 4.88
N LEU A 455 15.44 9.77 4.35
CA LEU A 455 16.24 8.74 5.01
C LEU A 455 17.72 9.13 5.09
N LEU A 456 18.27 9.77 4.06
CA LEU A 456 19.67 10.22 4.05
C LEU A 456 19.87 11.38 5.02
N TYR A 457 18.94 12.34 5.05
CA TYR A 457 18.98 13.42 6.05
C TYR A 457 18.87 12.88 7.47
N THR A 458 17.98 11.91 7.68
CA THR A 458 17.87 11.22 8.98
C THR A 458 19.19 10.56 9.38
N LEU A 459 19.85 9.88 8.43
CA LEU A 459 21.16 9.26 8.69
C LEU A 459 22.22 10.32 9.01
N ASP A 460 22.28 11.45 8.31
CA ASP A 460 23.22 12.54 8.65
C ASP A 460 22.99 13.08 10.07
N GLU A 461 21.72 13.27 10.48
CA GLU A 461 21.39 13.70 11.85
C GLU A 461 21.82 12.66 12.90
N LEU A 462 21.64 11.37 12.60
CA LEU A 462 22.08 10.28 13.47
C LEU A 462 23.60 10.17 13.54
N ALA A 463 24.31 10.38 12.44
CA ALA A 463 25.76 10.42 12.39
C ALA A 463 26.30 11.54 13.30
N GLU A 464 25.69 12.73 13.24
CA GLU A 464 26.05 13.84 14.11
C GLU A 464 25.73 13.56 15.58
N ALA A 465 24.59 12.92 15.86
CA ALA A 465 24.23 12.51 17.22
C ALA A 465 25.28 11.58 17.85
N ILE A 466 25.80 10.61 17.07
CA ILE A 466 26.87 9.71 17.51
C ILE A 466 28.16 10.47 17.78
N ARG A 467 28.59 11.38 16.88
CA ARG A 467 29.81 12.19 17.11
C ARG A 467 29.75 13.03 18.38
N LEU A 468 28.61 13.68 18.61
CA LEU A 468 28.38 14.47 19.82
C LEU A 468 28.40 13.59 21.07
N GLU A 469 27.85 12.39 20.99
CA GLU A 469 27.88 11.41 22.06
C GLU A 469 29.31 10.93 22.38
N ASP A 470 30.10 10.62 21.35
CA ASP A 470 31.52 10.23 21.49
C ASP A 470 32.37 11.36 22.09
N ALA A 471 32.04 12.61 21.76
CA ALA A 471 32.62 13.81 22.36
C ALA A 471 32.14 14.08 23.81
N ARG A 472 31.26 13.23 24.34
CA ARG A 472 30.59 13.37 25.65
C ARG A 472 29.71 14.61 25.78
N GLU A 473 29.27 15.19 24.65
CA GLU A 473 28.30 16.29 24.57
C GLU A 473 26.84 15.77 24.61
N PHE A 474 26.50 15.05 25.68
CA PHE A 474 25.25 14.28 25.76
C PHE A 474 23.97 15.11 25.58
N ASP A 475 23.94 16.36 26.05
CA ASP A 475 22.79 17.25 25.84
C ASP A 475 22.54 17.56 24.37
N ALA A 476 23.61 17.72 23.59
CA ALA A 476 23.52 17.98 22.16
C ALA A 476 23.11 16.71 21.39
N ALA A 477 23.75 15.58 21.71
CA ALA A 477 23.40 14.27 21.15
C ALA A 477 21.91 13.92 21.37
N LEU A 478 21.40 14.13 22.59
CA LEU A 478 19.99 13.87 22.92
C LEU A 478 19.02 14.74 22.13
N ARG A 479 19.38 16.00 21.82
CA ARG A 479 18.53 16.85 20.96
C ARG A 479 18.46 16.28 19.55
N CYS A 480 19.58 15.82 18.99
CA CYS A 480 19.58 15.21 17.66
C CYS A 480 18.73 13.93 17.63
N TYR A 481 18.95 12.99 18.54
CA TYR A 481 18.15 11.74 18.57
C TYR A 481 16.65 12.00 18.70
N ARG A 482 16.23 12.97 19.54
CA ARG A 482 14.81 13.31 19.74
C ARG A 482 14.17 14.05 18.56
N ASN A 483 14.97 14.70 17.71
CA ASN A 483 14.48 15.36 16.50
C ASN A 483 14.20 14.36 15.37
N VAL A 484 14.81 13.18 15.41
CA VAL A 484 14.61 12.14 14.41
C VAL A 484 13.25 11.47 14.60
N SER A 485 12.33 11.76 13.68
CA SER A 485 11.04 11.08 13.57
C SER A 485 11.00 10.23 12.30
N SER A 486 11.58 9.02 12.36
CA SER A 486 11.61 8.11 11.23
C SER A 486 11.12 6.71 11.61
N PRO A 487 10.21 6.09 10.82
CA PRO A 487 9.72 4.74 11.08
C PRO A 487 10.80 3.66 10.87
N HIS A 488 11.96 4.02 10.31
CA HIS A 488 13.06 3.10 10.06
C HIS A 488 13.95 2.83 11.27
N PHE A 489 13.89 3.69 12.29
CA PHE A 489 14.75 3.62 13.47
C PHE A 489 13.92 3.53 14.76
N SER A 490 14.41 2.76 15.72
CA SER A 490 13.85 2.73 17.08
C SER A 490 14.89 3.28 18.04
N LEU A 491 14.82 4.58 18.31
CA LEU A 491 15.85 5.30 19.09
C LEU A 491 15.59 5.31 20.60
N ARG A 492 14.43 4.85 21.06
CA ARG A 492 14.04 4.88 22.49
C ARG A 492 15.12 4.34 23.43
N LYS A 493 15.75 3.20 23.09
CA LYS A 493 16.82 2.61 23.92
C LYS A 493 18.13 3.39 23.81
N ARG A 494 18.47 3.92 22.63
CA ARG A 494 19.66 4.76 22.43
C ARG A 494 19.54 6.07 23.22
N GLU A 495 18.42 6.78 23.09
CA GLU A 495 18.11 7.98 23.87
C GLU A 495 18.21 7.73 25.38
N ALA A 496 17.63 6.62 25.86
CA ALA A 496 17.71 6.27 27.27
C ALA A 496 19.14 5.97 27.73
N LEU A 497 19.95 5.33 26.89
CA LEU A 497 21.36 5.09 27.17
C LEU A 497 22.14 6.40 27.30
N VAL A 498 21.96 7.33 26.37
CA VAL A 498 22.63 8.65 26.43
C VAL A 498 22.20 9.45 27.67
N GLU A 499 20.91 9.41 28.04
CA GLU A 499 20.45 10.02 29.30
C GLU A 499 21.09 9.38 30.54
N ILE A 500 21.30 8.06 30.53
CA ILE A 500 21.99 7.35 31.62
C ILE A 500 23.44 7.84 31.71
N LYS A 501 24.17 7.89 30.58
CA LYS A 501 25.55 8.41 30.53
C LYS A 501 25.65 9.83 31.10
N GLN A 502 24.75 10.72 30.66
CA GLN A 502 24.68 12.10 31.14
C GLN A 502 24.48 12.18 32.66
N LYS A 503 23.53 11.39 33.20
CA LYS A 503 23.24 11.36 34.63
C LYS A 503 24.41 10.83 35.44
N LEU A 504 25.15 9.86 34.91
CA LEU A 504 26.35 9.36 35.56
C LEU A 504 27.47 10.38 35.55
N VAL A 505 27.70 11.12 34.45
CA VAL A 505 28.71 12.19 34.45
C VAL A 505 28.37 13.32 35.42
N SER A 506 27.08 13.62 35.60
CA SER A 506 26.60 14.63 36.55
C SER A 506 26.45 14.15 38.00
N GLY A 507 26.85 12.91 38.32
CA GLY A 507 26.77 12.35 39.69
C GLY A 507 25.34 12.14 40.19
N SER A 508 24.42 11.83 39.28
CA SER A 508 23.01 11.55 39.56
C SER A 508 22.70 10.05 39.38
N GLU A 509 23.43 9.19 40.09
CA GLU A 509 23.37 7.73 39.95
C GLU A 509 21.95 7.16 40.19
N ASP A 510 21.19 7.70 41.16
CA ASP A 510 19.81 7.26 41.42
C ASP A 510 18.87 7.53 40.23
N ALA A 511 19.04 8.66 39.56
CA ALA A 511 18.24 9.02 38.39
C ALA A 511 18.63 8.19 37.16
N ALA A 512 19.90 7.80 37.06
CA ALA A 512 20.40 6.89 36.03
C ALA A 512 19.79 5.49 36.24
N LEU A 513 19.79 5.01 37.50
CA LEU A 513 19.25 3.72 37.86
C LEU A 513 17.76 3.61 37.52
N LYS A 514 16.97 4.62 37.89
CA LYS A 514 15.54 4.67 37.57
C LYS A 514 15.30 4.57 36.05
N LYS A 515 16.06 5.32 35.25
CA LYS A 515 15.92 5.29 33.78
C LYS A 515 16.32 3.95 33.19
N ALA A 516 17.39 3.33 33.71
CA ALA A 516 17.84 2.02 33.29
C ALA A 516 16.76 0.95 33.56
N ASP A 517 16.14 0.99 34.74
CA ASP A 517 15.05 0.08 35.10
C ASP A 517 13.81 0.31 34.22
N ASP A 518 13.40 1.58 34.04
CA ASP A 518 12.21 1.96 33.25
C ASP A 518 12.27 1.54 31.77
N VAL A 519 13.47 1.54 31.16
CA VAL A 519 13.63 1.32 29.70
C VAL A 519 14.24 -0.03 29.35
N PHE A 520 15.21 -0.50 30.13
CA PHE A 520 15.90 -1.76 29.84
C PHE A 520 15.37 -2.93 30.68
N GLY A 521 14.74 -2.65 31.83
CA GLY A 521 14.10 -3.64 32.68
C GLY A 521 15.05 -4.55 33.48
N SER A 522 14.44 -5.35 34.34
CA SER A 522 15.12 -6.32 35.19
C SER A 522 15.87 -7.37 34.36
N GLY A 523 17.16 -7.59 34.66
CA GLY A 523 18.00 -8.56 33.95
C GLY A 523 18.76 -8.00 32.74
N SER A 524 18.69 -6.69 32.49
CA SER A 524 19.53 -6.03 31.49
C SER A 524 20.97 -5.81 31.98
N PRO A 525 21.98 -6.00 31.11
CA PRO A 525 23.34 -5.56 31.38
C PRO A 525 23.47 -4.09 31.77
N VAL A 526 22.68 -3.20 31.13
CA VAL A 526 22.72 -1.75 31.41
C VAL A 526 22.27 -1.45 32.84
N LEU A 527 21.16 -2.05 33.28
CA LEU A 527 20.67 -1.88 34.65
C LEU A 527 21.70 -2.39 35.68
N THR A 528 22.27 -3.57 35.41
CA THR A 528 23.30 -4.17 36.26
C THR A 528 24.52 -3.26 36.38
N ALA A 529 24.99 -2.73 35.26
CA ALA A 529 26.12 -1.80 35.23
C ALA A 529 25.86 -0.56 36.07
N VAL A 530 24.67 0.05 35.93
CA VAL A 530 24.29 1.24 36.72
C VAL A 530 24.18 0.90 38.21
N GLN A 531 23.69 -0.29 38.59
CA GLN A 531 23.67 -0.75 39.98
C GLN A 531 25.09 -0.82 40.56
N VAL A 532 26.02 -1.43 39.81
CA VAL A 532 27.43 -1.56 40.22
C VAL A 532 28.09 -0.19 40.36
N VAL A 533 27.90 0.72 39.39
CA VAL A 533 28.43 2.10 39.44
C VAL A 533 27.85 2.88 40.63
N ALA A 534 26.60 2.63 41.00
CA ALA A 534 25.95 3.24 42.17
C ALA A 534 26.34 2.56 43.51
N GLY A 535 27.28 1.62 43.51
CA GLY A 535 27.71 0.89 44.72
C GLY A 535 26.69 -0.13 45.24
N ARG A 536 25.73 -0.56 44.41
CA ARG A 536 24.71 -1.57 44.75
C ARG A 536 25.09 -2.93 44.19
N SER A 537 24.63 -3.99 44.85
CA SER A 537 24.74 -5.35 44.30
C SER A 537 23.96 -5.46 42.99
N GLY A 538 24.66 -5.81 41.91
CA GLY A 538 24.04 -5.99 40.60
C GLY A 538 23.26 -7.30 40.52
N SER A 539 22.05 -7.28 39.96
CA SER A 539 21.35 -8.52 39.59
C SER A 539 22.04 -9.17 38.38
N SER A 540 22.20 -10.50 38.34
CA SER A 540 22.84 -11.13 37.17
C SER A 540 22.07 -10.88 35.88
N PRO A 541 22.68 -10.20 34.87
CA PRO A 541 22.03 -9.93 33.61
C PRO A 541 22.00 -11.18 32.73
N SER A 542 21.06 -11.22 31.80
CA SER A 542 21.06 -12.20 30.73
C SER A 542 22.20 -11.91 29.74
N ILE A 543 22.97 -12.95 29.44
CA ILE A 543 23.98 -12.97 28.35
C ILE A 543 23.52 -13.83 27.18
N LYS A 544 22.24 -14.24 27.14
CA LYS A 544 21.71 -15.02 26.02
C LYS A 544 21.37 -14.07 24.85
N PRO A 545 21.70 -14.43 23.61
CA PRO A 545 21.28 -13.66 22.44
C PRO A 545 19.75 -13.60 22.31
N PRO A 546 19.18 -12.50 21.77
CA PRO A 546 19.85 -11.24 21.45
C PRO A 546 20.16 -10.42 22.71
N VAL A 547 21.44 -10.06 22.91
CA VAL A 547 21.89 -9.23 24.02
C VAL A 547 21.50 -7.77 23.72
N MET A 548 20.78 -7.12 24.64
CA MET A 548 20.33 -5.72 24.49
C MET A 548 19.57 -5.47 23.18
N GLU A 549 18.61 -6.34 22.88
CA GLU A 549 17.74 -6.24 21.70
C GLU A 549 17.20 -4.82 21.47
N ASN A 550 17.21 -4.34 20.23
CA ASN A 550 16.73 -3.01 19.81
C ASN A 550 17.55 -1.82 20.34
N LEU A 551 18.81 -2.02 20.75
CA LEU A 551 19.78 -0.94 20.93
C LEU A 551 20.57 -0.72 19.63
N SER A 552 20.21 0.32 18.87
CA SER A 552 20.93 0.76 17.67
C SER A 552 22.21 1.51 18.01
N GLY A 553 23.13 1.63 17.04
CA GLY A 553 24.25 2.56 17.13
C GLY A 553 25.43 2.03 17.93
N VAL A 554 25.50 0.72 18.18
CA VAL A 554 26.56 0.10 18.99
C VAL A 554 27.06 -1.16 18.29
N ASP A 555 28.38 -1.28 18.18
CA ASP A 555 29.01 -2.48 17.63
C ASP A 555 28.61 -3.73 18.44
N PRO A 556 28.21 -4.83 17.77
CA PRO A 556 27.84 -6.07 18.45
C PRO A 556 28.93 -6.62 19.37
N ASN A 557 30.22 -6.46 19.05
CA ASN A 557 31.29 -6.92 19.93
C ASN A 557 31.38 -6.05 21.18
N THR A 558 31.19 -4.74 21.07
CA THR A 558 31.08 -3.82 22.22
C THR A 558 29.93 -4.23 23.13
N LEU A 559 28.74 -4.51 22.57
CA LEU A 559 27.58 -5.01 23.33
C LEU A 559 27.90 -6.31 24.07
N TRP A 560 28.57 -7.27 23.42
CA TRP A 560 28.95 -8.54 24.01
C TRP A 560 30.00 -8.39 25.13
N ARG A 561 31.03 -7.59 24.90
CA ARG A 561 32.07 -7.29 25.89
C ARG A 561 31.44 -6.66 27.13
N PHE A 562 30.60 -5.66 26.93
CA PHE A 562 29.87 -4.98 28.01
C PHE A 562 28.98 -5.95 28.78
N ALA A 563 28.15 -6.74 28.10
CA ALA A 563 27.23 -7.67 28.76
C ALA A 563 27.94 -8.78 29.53
N THR A 564 29.04 -9.29 28.97
CA THR A 564 29.86 -10.33 29.63
C THR A 564 30.53 -9.77 30.88
N PHE A 565 31.07 -8.55 30.80
CA PHE A 565 31.67 -7.89 31.96
C PHE A 565 30.62 -7.60 33.04
N ALA A 566 29.46 -7.05 32.67
CA ALA A 566 28.33 -6.83 33.58
C ALA A 566 27.87 -8.13 34.27
N HIS A 567 27.86 -9.25 33.53
CA HIS A 567 27.56 -10.55 34.10
C HIS A 567 28.61 -11.01 35.11
N LEU A 568 29.89 -10.90 34.77
CA LEU A 568 31.00 -11.28 35.65
C LEU A 568 30.95 -10.53 36.99
N VAL A 569 30.78 -9.21 36.94
CA VAL A 569 30.81 -8.35 38.14
C VAL A 569 29.51 -8.41 38.94
N SER A 570 28.41 -8.90 38.37
CA SER A 570 27.16 -9.12 39.14
C SER A 570 27.32 -10.15 40.27
N SER A 571 28.35 -11.01 40.17
CA SER A 571 28.64 -12.07 41.13
C SER A 571 29.61 -11.68 42.25
N THR A 572 30.21 -10.49 42.20
CA THR A 572 31.15 -10.03 43.23
C THR A 572 30.43 -9.39 44.40
N GLU A 573 30.63 -9.92 45.61
CA GLU A 573 30.10 -9.34 46.85
C GLU A 573 30.89 -8.09 47.25
N GLY A 574 30.30 -6.91 47.05
CA GLY A 574 30.84 -5.62 47.52
C GLY A 574 31.34 -4.69 46.42
N SER A 575 31.31 -3.39 46.69
CA SER A 575 31.72 -2.33 45.76
C SER A 575 33.25 -2.21 45.71
N ASP A 576 33.91 -3.01 44.89
CA ASP A 576 35.29 -2.72 44.51
C ASP A 576 35.30 -1.43 43.67
N MET A 577 36.03 -0.40 44.14
CA MET A 577 36.14 0.88 43.45
C MET A 577 36.75 0.74 42.05
N ALA A 578 37.67 -0.20 41.85
CA ALA A 578 38.28 -0.43 40.54
C ALA A 578 37.25 -1.02 39.55
N ILE A 579 36.45 -1.99 40.00
CA ILE A 579 35.37 -2.58 39.19
C ILE A 579 34.31 -1.54 38.86
N SER A 580 33.94 -0.70 39.83
CA SER A 580 32.93 0.35 39.65
C SER A 580 33.42 1.42 38.66
N ALA A 581 34.71 1.78 38.69
CA ALA A 581 35.32 2.71 37.75
C ALA A 581 35.38 2.12 36.33
N GLU A 582 35.83 0.87 36.19
CA GLU A 582 35.88 0.20 34.88
C GLU A 582 34.47 0.04 34.27
N MET A 583 33.48 -0.35 35.08
CA MET A 583 32.09 -0.42 34.63
C MET A 583 31.54 0.94 34.20
N ARG A 584 31.95 2.02 34.89
CA ARG A 584 31.54 3.38 34.52
C ARG A 584 32.09 3.75 33.15
N GLU A 585 33.38 3.54 32.91
CA GLU A 585 33.98 3.85 31.59
C GLU A 585 33.37 2.98 30.49
N LEU A 586 33.22 1.67 30.70
CA LEU A 586 32.57 0.78 29.72
C LEU A 586 31.14 1.20 29.38
N LEU A 587 30.38 1.74 30.35
CA LEU A 587 29.03 2.25 30.12
C LEU A 587 29.03 3.61 29.41
N LEU A 588 30.04 4.45 29.64
CA LEU A 588 30.21 5.72 28.91
C LEU A 588 30.62 5.49 27.46
N ASP A 589 31.39 4.44 27.20
CA ASP A 589 31.88 4.03 25.88
C ASP A 589 30.89 3.16 25.08
N LEU A 590 29.83 2.64 25.73
CA LEU A 590 28.75 1.84 25.12
C LEU A 590 27.77 2.69 24.32
#